data_AF-A0A060Z3A2-F1
#
_entry.id   AF-A0A060Z3A2-F1
#
_cell.length_a   1.000
_cell.length_b   1.000
_cell.length_c   1.000
_cell.angle_alpha   90.00
_cell.angle_beta   90.00
_cell.angle_gamma   90.00
#
_symmetry.space_group_name_H-M   'P 1'
#
loop_
_entity.id
_entity.type
_entity.pdbx_description
1 polymer ?
#
loop_
_entity_poly.entity_id
_entity_poly.type
_entity_poly.pdbx_seq_one_letter_code
_entity_poly.pdbx_strand_id
1 'polypeptide(L)'
;SSLSLSVSVSSLSLFLSVLSPLCLCSSLFCLLSVSSLSMFCLLSVSDSSLKVRMNIHTNNQVTRIYNVIGRLRGAVEPDRYVILGGHRDAWVFGGIDPVTGAAVVHESVRSAGKLLRKGWRPRRSIVFASWDAEEFGLLGSTEWAEENAKVLQERAVAYINADSAIEGMYTLRIDCTPSLHTLVYDITKQVNLNQLSINCLFQDYTVARCFPGSSVVVFELLKTF
;
A
#
# COMPACT_ATOMS: atom_id res chain seq x y z
N SER A 1 23.48 2.24 21.22
CA SER A 1 23.33 1.56 22.52
C SER A 1 22.84 0.15 22.25
N SER A 2 23.61 -0.88 22.60
CA SER A 2 23.25 -2.28 22.35
C SER A 2 22.17 -2.73 23.34
N LEU A 3 20.99 -3.13 22.84
CA LEU A 3 19.96 -3.78 23.65
C LEU A 3 20.11 -5.30 23.50
N SER A 4 20.46 -5.99 24.58
CA SER A 4 20.40 -7.45 24.66
C SER A 4 19.06 -7.88 25.25
N LEU A 5 18.16 -8.41 24.43
CA LEU A 5 16.92 -9.03 24.89
C LEU A 5 17.11 -10.54 24.99
N SER A 6 17.03 -11.07 26.21
CA SER A 6 16.93 -12.51 26.48
C SER A 6 15.47 -12.86 26.71
N VAL A 7 14.84 -13.54 25.75
CA VAL A 7 13.48 -14.05 25.89
C VAL A 7 13.55 -15.53 26.24
N SER A 8 12.97 -15.93 27.38
CA SER A 8 12.80 -17.34 27.77
C SER A 8 11.49 -17.86 27.18
N VAL A 9 11.52 -19.07 26.61
CA VAL A 9 10.39 -19.71 25.90
C VAL A 9 9.23 -20.11 26.86
N SER A 10 9.31 -19.80 28.14
CA SER A 10 8.24 -20.06 29.11
C SER A 10 7.09 -19.04 29.07
N SER A 11 7.21 -17.93 28.33
CA SER A 11 6.19 -16.87 28.28
C SER A 11 5.19 -16.97 27.11
N LEU A 12 5.35 -17.94 26.22
CA LEU A 12 4.53 -18.05 24.99
C LEU A 12 3.25 -18.89 25.14
N SER A 13 2.98 -19.47 26.31
CA SER A 13 1.83 -20.35 26.55
C SER A 13 0.56 -19.63 27.02
N LEU A 14 0.62 -18.33 27.33
CA LEU A 14 -0.47 -17.58 27.96
C LEU A 14 -1.34 -16.75 26.99
N PHE A 15 -1.05 -16.73 25.68
CA PHE A 15 -1.83 -15.95 24.71
C PHE A 15 -2.85 -16.74 23.88
N LEU A 16 -2.92 -18.06 24.06
CA LEU A 16 -3.82 -18.93 23.27
C LEU A 16 -5.12 -19.33 23.99
N SER A 17 -5.37 -18.86 25.22
CA SER A 17 -6.56 -19.24 25.99
C SER A 17 -7.75 -18.27 25.91
N VAL A 18 -7.73 -17.27 25.02
CA VAL A 18 -8.82 -16.28 24.88
C VAL A 18 -9.32 -16.20 23.45
N LEU A 19 -9.75 -17.33 22.87
CA LEU A 19 -10.61 -17.33 21.68
C LEU A 19 -11.70 -18.42 21.84
N SER A 20 -12.94 -17.95 21.79
CA SER A 20 -14.21 -18.68 21.95
C SER A 20 -14.45 -19.81 20.93
N PRO A 21 -15.25 -20.85 21.26
CA PRO A 21 -15.31 -22.12 20.51
C PRO A 21 -16.21 -22.14 19.26
N LEU A 22 -16.38 -21.03 18.54
CA LEU A 22 -17.30 -20.95 17.38
C LEU A 22 -16.66 -21.00 15.98
N CYS A 23 -15.33 -21.18 15.87
CA CYS A 23 -14.62 -21.17 14.57
C CYS A 23 -13.94 -22.51 14.19
N LEU A 24 -14.47 -23.65 14.65
CA LEU A 24 -13.84 -24.97 14.44
C LEU A 24 -14.36 -25.78 13.23
N CYS A 25 -15.28 -25.27 12.41
CA CYS A 25 -15.89 -26.06 11.32
C CYS A 25 -15.48 -25.72 9.88
N SER A 26 -14.74 -24.63 9.61
CA SER A 26 -14.39 -24.25 8.23
C SER A 26 -12.92 -24.45 7.85
N SER A 27 -12.05 -24.80 8.80
CA SER A 27 -10.61 -25.01 8.57
C SER A 27 -10.24 -26.45 8.24
N LEU A 28 -11.17 -27.40 8.27
CA LEU A 28 -10.89 -28.83 8.07
C LEU A 28 -10.87 -29.29 6.60
N PHE A 29 -11.34 -28.47 5.65
CA PHE A 29 -11.47 -28.87 4.24
C PHE A 29 -10.32 -28.44 3.32
N CYS A 30 -9.40 -27.58 3.77
CA CYS A 30 -8.31 -27.06 2.93
C CYS A 30 -6.99 -27.86 3.03
N LEU A 31 -6.92 -28.89 3.87
CA LEU A 31 -5.69 -29.65 4.13
C LEU A 31 -5.47 -30.88 3.23
N LEU A 32 -6.31 -31.13 2.22
CA LEU A 32 -6.28 -32.37 1.43
C LEU A 32 -5.82 -32.25 -0.04
N SER A 33 -5.38 -31.09 -0.53
CA SER A 33 -5.02 -30.95 -1.97
C SER A 33 -3.60 -30.48 -2.30
N VAL A 34 -2.66 -30.44 -1.35
CA VAL A 34 -1.26 -30.07 -1.65
C VAL A 34 -0.30 -31.20 -1.30
N SER A 35 -0.40 -32.28 -2.07
CA SER A 35 0.59 -33.34 -2.16
C SER A 35 1.71 -32.93 -3.12
N SER A 36 2.66 -32.11 -2.68
CA SER A 36 4.05 -32.14 -3.16
C SER A 36 4.94 -31.14 -2.40
N LEU A 37 5.94 -31.70 -1.70
CA LEU A 37 7.17 -31.07 -1.21
C LEU A 37 7.05 -29.69 -0.53
N SER A 38 6.68 -29.69 0.75
CA SER A 38 7.56 -29.10 1.77
C SER A 38 7.32 -29.80 3.09
N MET A 39 8.37 -30.44 3.59
CA MET A 39 8.42 -30.99 4.93
C MET A 39 8.42 -29.81 5.91
N PHE A 40 7.24 -29.30 6.26
CA PHE A 40 7.04 -28.57 7.51
C PHE A 40 7.18 -29.60 8.63
N CYS A 41 8.44 -29.94 8.94
CA CYS A 41 8.76 -30.54 10.22
C CYS A 41 8.44 -29.46 11.27
N LEU A 42 7.24 -29.54 11.85
CA LEU A 42 6.95 -28.96 13.15
C LEU A 42 7.95 -29.59 14.12
N LEU A 43 9.11 -28.96 14.25
CA LEU A 43 9.96 -29.12 15.42
C LEU A 43 9.16 -28.56 16.59
N SER A 44 8.28 -29.40 17.16
CA SER A 44 7.86 -29.27 18.54
C SER A 44 9.13 -29.48 19.36
N VAL A 45 9.86 -28.39 19.60
CA VAL A 45 10.94 -28.40 20.57
C VAL A 45 10.27 -28.43 21.93
N SER A 46 9.99 -29.64 22.42
CA SER A 46 9.51 -29.89 23.77
C SER A 46 10.64 -29.89 24.80
N ASP A 47 11.71 -29.12 24.56
CA ASP A 47 12.85 -29.02 25.46
C ASP A 47 12.93 -27.62 26.06
N SER A 48 12.53 -27.54 27.33
CA SER A 48 12.59 -26.34 28.17
C SER A 48 14.00 -25.77 28.40
N SER A 49 15.05 -26.43 27.89
CA SER A 49 16.45 -26.04 28.07
C SER A 49 17.04 -25.20 26.93
N LEU A 50 16.34 -25.02 25.80
CA LEU A 50 16.88 -24.24 24.68
C LEU A 50 16.87 -22.74 24.96
N LYS A 51 18.04 -22.11 24.76
CA LYS A 51 18.23 -20.65 24.86
C LYS A 51 18.55 -20.06 23.49
N VAL A 52 17.71 -19.13 23.05
CA VAL A 52 17.97 -18.30 21.86
C VAL A 52 18.62 -16.99 22.32
N ARG A 53 19.74 -16.61 21.69
CA ARG A 53 20.37 -15.30 21.88
C ARG A 53 20.28 -14.52 20.58
N MET A 54 19.63 -13.37 20.65
CA MET A 54 19.58 -12.39 19.56
C MET A 54 20.51 -11.22 19.89
N ASN A 55 21.31 -10.77 18.92
CA ASN A 55 22.23 -9.65 19.09
C ASN A 55 21.95 -8.61 18.00
N ILE A 56 21.18 -7.57 18.33
CA ILE A 56 20.78 -6.52 17.39
C ILE A 56 21.61 -5.27 17.66
N HIS A 57 22.26 -4.78 16.61
CA HIS A 57 22.99 -3.52 16.61
C HIS A 57 22.40 -2.57 15.58
N THR A 58 21.35 -1.86 15.98
CA THR A 58 20.72 -0.81 15.17
C THR A 58 21.00 0.55 15.79
N ASN A 59 21.05 1.59 14.97
CA ASN A 59 21.29 2.95 15.42
C ASN A 59 20.31 3.92 14.75
N ASN A 60 19.54 4.64 15.56
CA ASN A 60 18.62 5.66 15.07
C ASN A 60 19.40 6.94 14.81
N GLN A 61 19.20 7.55 13.64
CA GLN A 61 19.83 8.80 13.27
C GLN A 61 18.80 9.73 12.63
N VAL A 62 18.95 11.03 12.89
CA VAL A 62 18.19 12.06 12.18
C VAL A 62 18.81 12.22 10.80
N THR A 63 18.05 11.88 9.77
CA THR A 63 18.47 11.94 8.37
C THR A 63 17.55 12.87 7.61
N ARG A 64 18.12 13.64 6.67
CA ARG A 64 17.33 14.50 5.80
C ARG A 64 16.66 13.66 4.70
N ILE A 65 15.36 13.84 4.53
CA ILE A 65 14.55 13.22 3.49
C ILE A 65 14.07 14.28 2.48
N TYR A 66 13.74 13.87 1.26
CA TYR A 66 13.38 14.75 0.16
C TYR A 66 12.15 14.26 -0.61
N ASN A 67 11.05 14.98 -0.43
CA ASN A 67 9.86 14.84 -1.27
C ASN A 67 10.01 15.67 -2.55
N VAL A 68 9.54 15.14 -3.69
CA VAL A 68 9.45 15.89 -4.95
C VAL A 68 7.99 16.17 -5.27
N ILE A 69 7.63 17.45 -5.32
CA ILE A 69 6.24 17.89 -5.55
C ILE A 69 6.16 18.66 -6.87
N GLY A 70 5.42 18.12 -7.83
CA GLY A 70 5.10 18.76 -9.11
C GLY A 70 3.65 19.21 -9.16
N ARG A 71 3.37 20.41 -9.69
CA ARG A 71 1.99 20.93 -9.78
C ARG A 71 1.62 21.35 -11.19
N LEU A 72 0.57 20.72 -11.72
CA LEU A 72 -0.10 21.11 -12.95
C LEU A 72 -1.28 22.03 -12.61
N ARG A 73 -1.14 23.33 -12.83
CA ARG A 73 -2.17 24.32 -12.45
C ARG A 73 -3.45 24.16 -13.28
N GLY A 74 -4.57 24.00 -12.60
CA GLY A 74 -5.91 23.93 -13.20
C GLY A 74 -6.33 25.23 -13.90
N ALA A 75 -7.24 25.11 -14.86
CA ALA A 75 -7.72 26.23 -15.68
C ALA A 75 -8.88 27.01 -15.04
N VAL A 76 -9.78 26.33 -14.31
CA VAL A 76 -11.01 26.93 -13.77
C VAL A 76 -10.97 27.01 -12.25
N GLU A 77 -10.57 25.91 -11.59
CA GLU A 77 -10.51 25.78 -10.14
C GLU A 77 -9.05 25.47 -9.72
N PRO A 78 -8.12 26.42 -9.90
CA PRO A 78 -6.70 26.18 -9.65
C PRO A 78 -6.38 25.94 -8.17
N ASP A 79 -7.30 26.30 -7.28
CA ASP A 79 -7.26 26.13 -5.83
C ASP A 79 -7.80 24.78 -5.36
N ARG A 80 -8.35 23.91 -6.24
CA ARG A 80 -8.75 22.54 -5.88
C ARG A 80 -7.74 21.52 -6.37
N TYR A 81 -7.36 20.57 -5.52
CA TYR A 81 -6.22 19.67 -5.76
C TYR A 81 -6.66 18.21 -5.87
N VAL A 82 -6.29 17.56 -6.97
CA VAL A 82 -6.26 16.10 -7.06
C VAL A 82 -4.82 15.67 -6.96
N ILE A 83 -4.49 14.85 -5.97
CA ILE A 83 -3.12 14.46 -5.66
C ILE A 83 -2.90 13.03 -6.13
N LEU A 84 -1.86 12.80 -6.94
CA LEU A 84 -1.36 11.48 -7.30
C LEU A 84 0.03 11.34 -6.67
N GLY A 85 0.13 10.47 -5.66
CA GLY A 85 1.34 10.32 -4.86
C GLY A 85 1.79 8.87 -4.75
N GLY A 86 3.10 8.65 -4.72
CA GLY A 86 3.71 7.34 -4.50
C GLY A 86 5.07 7.53 -3.84
N HIS A 87 5.51 6.57 -3.04
CA HIS A 87 6.84 6.64 -2.44
C HIS A 87 7.94 6.20 -3.41
N ARG A 88 9.19 6.45 -3.05
CA ARG A 88 10.36 6.30 -3.92
C ARG A 88 11.52 5.63 -3.22
N ASP A 89 11.63 5.79 -1.91
CA ASP A 89 12.58 5.03 -1.11
C ASP A 89 12.22 3.55 -1.11
N ALA A 90 13.22 2.69 -0.94
CA ALA A 90 13.02 1.26 -0.93
C ALA A 90 14.02 0.63 0.04
N TRP A 91 13.70 -0.54 0.59
CA TRP A 91 14.65 -1.30 1.41
C TRP A 91 15.93 -1.71 0.66
N VAL A 92 15.79 -2.09 -0.62
CA VAL A 92 16.90 -2.52 -1.48
C VAL A 92 16.72 -1.93 -2.88
N PHE A 93 16.40 -2.75 -3.89
CA PHE A 93 16.18 -2.27 -5.26
C PHE A 93 14.76 -1.76 -5.48
N GLY A 94 13.81 -2.22 -4.66
CA GLY A 94 12.41 -1.85 -4.76
C GLY A 94 11.72 -2.24 -6.05
N GLY A 95 12.11 -3.38 -6.65
CA GLY A 95 11.67 -3.76 -8.01
C GLY A 95 10.15 -3.82 -8.21
N ILE A 96 9.40 -4.08 -7.14
CA ILE A 96 7.94 -3.90 -7.08
C ILE A 96 7.62 -2.67 -6.24
N ASP A 97 7.91 -2.78 -4.94
CA ASP A 97 7.68 -1.77 -3.92
C ASP A 97 8.89 -0.85 -3.78
N PRO A 98 8.84 0.43 -4.20
CA PRO A 98 7.73 1.14 -4.85
C PRO A 98 7.92 1.37 -6.36
N VAL A 99 9.01 0.87 -6.96
CA VAL A 99 9.46 1.33 -8.28
C VAL A 99 8.40 1.13 -9.37
N THR A 100 7.53 0.12 -9.22
CA THR A 100 6.43 -0.10 -10.17
C THR A 100 5.41 1.04 -10.17
N GLY A 101 4.95 1.52 -9.01
CA GLY A 101 4.04 2.68 -8.96
C GLY A 101 4.76 3.99 -9.22
N ALA A 102 6.03 4.15 -8.80
CA ALA A 102 6.84 5.30 -9.18
C ALA A 102 6.93 5.44 -10.72
N ALA A 103 7.09 4.31 -11.44
CA ALA A 103 7.05 4.29 -12.90
C ALA A 103 5.67 4.69 -13.46
N VAL A 104 4.57 4.24 -12.84
CA VAL A 104 3.20 4.65 -13.21
C VAL A 104 2.99 6.16 -13.00
N VAL A 105 3.48 6.73 -11.89
CA VAL A 105 3.42 8.17 -11.62
C VAL A 105 4.21 8.93 -12.67
N HIS A 106 5.44 8.52 -12.96
CA HIS A 106 6.29 9.17 -13.97
C HIS A 106 5.66 9.13 -15.37
N GLU A 107 5.09 8.00 -15.78
CA GLU A 107 4.39 7.89 -17.07
C GLU A 107 3.12 8.76 -17.10
N SER A 108 2.38 8.83 -15.98
CA SER A 108 1.21 9.71 -15.84
C SER A 108 1.60 11.19 -15.98
N VAL A 109 2.69 11.62 -15.32
CA VAL A 109 3.26 12.96 -15.46
C VAL A 109 3.68 13.23 -16.91
N ARG A 110 4.36 12.28 -17.56
CA ARG A 110 4.79 12.39 -18.96
C ARG A 110 3.59 12.55 -19.90
N SER A 111 2.53 11.78 -19.69
CA SER A 111 1.30 11.82 -20.48
C SER A 111 0.56 13.15 -20.28
N ALA A 112 0.38 13.58 -19.02
CA ALA A 112 -0.20 14.88 -18.69
C ALA A 112 0.59 16.05 -19.30
N GLY A 113 1.93 15.99 -19.27
CA GLY A 113 2.81 16.97 -19.90
C GLY A 113 2.67 17.01 -21.43
N LYS A 114 2.44 15.88 -22.10
CA LYS A 114 2.12 15.83 -23.54
C LYS A 114 0.79 16.52 -23.84
N LEU A 115 -0.24 16.27 -23.04
CA LEU A 115 -1.55 16.93 -23.19
C LEU A 115 -1.45 18.44 -22.94
N LEU A 116 -0.68 18.86 -21.93
CA LEU A 116 -0.43 20.27 -21.65
C LEU A 116 0.18 21.00 -22.84
N ARG A 117 1.18 20.40 -23.50
CA ARG A 117 1.81 20.97 -24.71
C ARG A 117 0.84 21.08 -25.89
N LYS A 118 -0.23 20.29 -25.91
CA LYS A 118 -1.32 20.38 -26.90
C LYS A 118 -2.39 21.41 -26.54
N GLY A 119 -2.21 22.17 -25.45
CA GLY A 119 -3.15 23.20 -25.00
C GLY A 119 -4.24 22.69 -24.06
N TRP A 120 -4.28 21.39 -23.74
CA TRP A 120 -5.21 20.87 -22.75
C TRP A 120 -4.77 21.29 -21.34
N ARG A 121 -5.74 21.67 -20.51
CA ARG A 121 -5.51 21.93 -19.08
C ARG A 121 -6.62 21.27 -18.27
N PRO A 122 -6.30 20.65 -17.13
CA PRO A 122 -7.32 20.11 -16.25
C PRO A 122 -8.16 21.25 -15.66
N ARG A 123 -9.43 20.97 -15.33
CA ARG A 123 -10.30 21.95 -14.65
C ARG A 123 -9.69 22.36 -13.29
N ARG A 124 -9.26 21.36 -12.51
CA ARG A 124 -8.64 21.47 -11.19
C ARG A 124 -7.14 21.28 -11.27
N SER A 125 -6.38 21.72 -10.27
CA SER A 125 -4.94 21.46 -10.25
C SER A 125 -4.66 19.98 -9.93
N ILE A 126 -3.68 19.41 -10.62
CA ILE A 126 -3.17 18.07 -10.32
C ILE A 126 -1.82 18.26 -9.62
N VAL A 127 -1.65 17.62 -8.48
CA VAL A 127 -0.40 17.58 -7.72
C VAL A 127 0.18 16.18 -7.85
N PHE A 128 1.42 16.09 -8.30
CA PHE A 128 2.18 14.85 -8.35
C PHE A 128 3.18 14.87 -7.20
N ALA A 129 3.23 13.81 -6.42
CA ALA A 129 4.14 13.69 -5.30
C ALA A 129 4.96 12.41 -5.38
N SER A 130 6.27 12.54 -5.17
CA SER A 130 7.18 11.43 -4.93
C SER A 130 7.67 11.53 -3.50
N TRP A 131 7.14 10.65 -2.64
CA TRP A 131 7.42 10.62 -1.21
C TRP A 131 8.73 9.91 -0.91
N ASP A 132 9.35 10.30 0.20
CA ASP A 132 10.58 9.71 0.73
C ASP A 132 10.36 9.21 2.16
N ALA A 133 11.16 8.24 2.60
CA ALA A 133 11.06 7.58 3.89
C ALA A 133 9.67 7.02 4.24
N GLU A 134 8.97 6.45 3.26
CA GLU A 134 7.72 5.70 3.49
C GLU A 134 8.01 4.41 4.27
N GLU A 135 9.08 3.70 3.92
CA GLU A 135 9.47 2.42 4.50
C GLU A 135 9.84 2.54 5.99
N PHE A 136 10.14 3.77 6.41
CA PHE A 136 10.47 4.14 7.78
C PHE A 136 9.26 4.66 8.57
N GLY A 137 8.04 4.50 8.03
CA GLY A 137 6.79 4.84 8.71
C GLY A 137 6.06 6.05 8.11
N LEU A 138 5.92 6.09 6.77
CA LEU A 138 5.18 7.14 6.05
C LEU A 138 5.71 8.56 6.30
N LEU A 139 7.00 8.71 6.61
CA LEU A 139 7.53 9.98 7.14
C LEU A 139 7.37 11.12 6.13
N GLY A 140 7.78 10.93 4.87
CA GLY A 140 7.73 12.01 3.89
C GLY A 140 6.31 12.49 3.58
N SER A 141 5.36 11.58 3.39
CA SER A 141 3.97 11.95 3.10
C SER A 141 3.29 12.59 4.32
N THR A 142 3.57 12.07 5.53
CA THR A 142 3.00 12.56 6.78
C THR A 142 3.49 13.97 7.10
N GLU A 143 4.81 14.20 7.12
CA GLU A 143 5.38 15.51 7.43
C GLU A 143 4.93 16.59 6.43
N TRP A 144 4.82 16.24 5.14
CA TRP A 144 4.29 17.16 4.14
C TRP A 144 2.81 17.47 4.36
N ALA A 145 2.02 16.47 4.75
CA ALA A 145 0.61 16.65 5.04
C ALA A 145 0.39 17.48 6.31
N GLU A 146 1.20 17.30 7.34
CA GLU A 146 1.20 18.12 8.56
C GLU A 146 1.54 19.58 8.25
N GLU A 147 2.60 19.83 7.46
CA GLU A 147 2.99 21.17 7.03
C GLU A 147 1.85 21.86 6.24
N ASN A 148 1.13 21.11 5.40
CA ASN A 148 0.10 21.63 4.50
C ASN A 148 -1.34 21.40 4.99
N ALA A 149 -1.54 20.98 6.25
CA ALA A 149 -2.81 20.43 6.73
C ALA A 149 -4.01 21.34 6.45
N LYS A 150 -3.90 22.63 6.78
CA LYS A 150 -4.98 23.61 6.54
C LYS A 150 -5.36 23.73 5.07
N VAL A 151 -4.35 23.77 4.20
CA VAL A 151 -4.56 23.89 2.76
C VAL A 151 -5.20 22.62 2.22
N LEU A 152 -4.71 21.45 2.63
CA LEU A 152 -5.25 20.16 2.19
C LEU A 152 -6.69 19.97 2.65
N GLN A 153 -7.00 20.32 3.90
CA GLN A 153 -8.35 20.19 4.45
C GLN A 153 -9.39 21.03 3.68
N GLU A 154 -9.01 22.23 3.21
CA GLU A 154 -9.91 23.12 2.48
C GLU A 154 -9.96 22.84 0.97
N ARG A 155 -8.88 22.29 0.40
CA ARG A 155 -8.63 22.32 -1.06
C ARG A 155 -8.40 20.97 -1.70
N ALA A 156 -7.98 19.95 -0.95
CA ALA A 156 -7.80 18.62 -1.49
C ALA A 156 -9.17 18.00 -1.82
N VAL A 157 -9.30 17.50 -3.04
CA VAL A 157 -10.51 16.83 -3.53
C VAL A 157 -10.37 15.32 -3.38
N ALA A 158 -9.22 14.78 -3.77
CA ALA A 158 -8.92 13.37 -3.65
C ALA A 158 -7.39 13.16 -3.63
N TYR A 159 -6.98 12.07 -3.00
CA TYR A 159 -5.65 11.50 -3.11
C TYR A 159 -5.76 10.17 -3.83
N ILE A 160 -4.75 9.82 -4.61
CA ILE A 160 -4.65 8.57 -5.33
C ILE A 160 -3.25 8.06 -5.04
N ASN A 161 -3.15 6.92 -4.37
CA ASN A 161 -1.86 6.32 -4.03
C ASN A 161 -1.37 5.47 -5.21
N ALA A 162 -0.08 5.53 -5.48
CA ALA A 162 0.59 4.78 -6.52
C ALA A 162 1.92 4.23 -5.97
N ASP A 163 1.78 3.21 -5.13
CA ASP A 163 2.87 2.50 -4.48
C ASP A 163 3.27 1.26 -5.29
N SER A 164 2.83 0.06 -4.92
CA SER A 164 3.08 -1.12 -5.73
C SER A 164 1.98 -1.28 -6.78
N ALA A 165 2.29 -1.06 -8.06
CA ALA A 165 1.29 -1.17 -9.12
C ALA A 165 0.96 -2.63 -9.50
N ILE A 166 1.81 -3.59 -9.11
CA ILE A 166 1.65 -5.01 -9.39
C ILE A 166 2.25 -5.87 -8.28
N GLU A 167 1.45 -6.75 -7.70
CA GLU A 167 1.90 -7.78 -6.74
C GLU A 167 1.52 -9.20 -7.23
N GLY A 168 0.81 -9.31 -8.35
CA GLY A 168 0.28 -10.54 -8.93
C GLY A 168 -0.49 -10.30 -10.23
N MET A 169 -0.87 -11.37 -10.93
CA MET A 169 -1.53 -11.27 -12.24
C MET A 169 -2.99 -11.74 -12.24
N TYR A 170 -3.55 -12.03 -11.06
CA TYR A 170 -4.86 -12.67 -10.97
C TYR A 170 -6.02 -11.70 -11.22
N THR A 171 -6.07 -10.61 -10.46
CA THR A 171 -7.15 -9.63 -10.54
C THR A 171 -6.68 -8.25 -10.08
N LEU A 172 -7.51 -7.24 -10.34
CA LEU A 172 -7.30 -5.87 -9.88
C LEU A 172 -7.87 -5.70 -8.48
N ARG A 173 -7.05 -5.30 -7.50
CA ARG A 173 -7.52 -4.91 -6.17
C ARG A 173 -7.59 -3.40 -6.07
N ILE A 174 -8.69 -2.89 -5.52
CA ILE A 174 -8.88 -1.47 -5.26
C ILE A 174 -9.41 -1.29 -3.85
N ASP A 175 -8.67 -0.53 -3.05
CA ASP A 175 -9.09 -0.10 -1.73
C ASP A 175 -9.40 1.40 -1.80
N CYS A 176 -10.66 1.79 -1.61
CA CYS A 176 -11.07 3.18 -1.65
C CYS A 176 -12.26 3.48 -0.75
N THR A 177 -12.53 4.77 -0.54
CA THR A 177 -13.70 5.19 0.22
C THR A 177 -14.98 5.09 -0.60
N PRO A 178 -16.16 4.97 0.05
CA PRO A 178 -17.43 4.81 -0.64
C PRO A 178 -17.78 5.89 -1.66
N SER A 179 -17.31 7.13 -1.47
CA SER A 179 -17.54 8.25 -2.40
C SER A 179 -16.87 8.01 -3.77
N LEU A 180 -15.80 7.20 -3.83
CA LEU A 180 -15.07 6.89 -5.06
C LEU A 180 -15.53 5.61 -5.73
N HIS A 181 -16.40 4.79 -5.10
CA HIS A 181 -16.81 3.49 -5.64
C HIS A 181 -17.40 3.57 -7.04
N THR A 182 -18.36 4.48 -7.27
CA THR A 182 -19.01 4.64 -8.58
C THR A 182 -18.02 5.11 -9.64
N LEU A 183 -17.14 6.06 -9.29
CA LEU A 183 -16.11 6.55 -10.20
C LEU A 183 -15.17 5.41 -10.63
N VAL A 184 -14.70 4.62 -9.67
CA VAL A 184 -13.83 3.46 -9.93
C VAL A 184 -14.54 2.47 -10.84
N TYR A 185 -15.79 2.13 -10.53
CA TYR A 185 -16.59 1.17 -11.29
C TYR A 185 -16.84 1.62 -12.74
N ASP A 186 -17.10 2.91 -12.95
CA ASP A 186 -17.32 3.44 -14.30
C ASP A 186 -16.03 3.54 -15.12
N ILE A 187 -14.89 3.83 -14.47
CA ILE A 187 -13.57 3.84 -15.13
C ILE A 187 -13.16 2.43 -15.53
N THR A 188 -13.29 1.43 -14.64
CA THR A 188 -12.87 0.06 -14.93
C THR A 188 -13.64 -0.57 -16.09
N LYS A 189 -14.90 -0.17 -16.31
CA LYS A 189 -15.68 -0.56 -17.50
C LYS A 189 -15.12 -0.02 -18.82
N GLN A 190 -14.46 1.13 -18.78
CA GLN A 190 -13.91 1.79 -19.98
C GLN A 190 -12.51 1.29 -20.32
N VAL A 191 -11.81 0.72 -19.35
CA VAL A 191 -10.47 0.15 -19.55
C VAL A 191 -10.61 -1.26 -20.13
N ASN A 192 -10.06 -1.48 -21.32
CA ASN A 192 -10.07 -2.79 -21.96
C ASN A 192 -9.03 -3.71 -21.31
N LEU A 193 -9.47 -4.52 -20.34
CA LEU A 193 -8.63 -5.49 -19.63
C LEU A 193 -8.44 -6.81 -20.41
N ASN A 194 -9.17 -7.01 -21.52
CA ASN A 194 -9.11 -8.26 -22.30
C ASN A 194 -7.75 -8.49 -22.97
N GLN A 195 -6.94 -7.44 -23.15
CA GLN A 195 -5.58 -7.55 -23.67
C GLN A 195 -4.57 -8.14 -22.66
N LEU A 196 -4.94 -8.22 -21.37
CA LEU A 196 -4.04 -8.64 -20.29
C LEU A 196 -4.38 -10.01 -19.70
N SER A 197 -5.44 -10.67 -20.16
CA SER A 197 -5.95 -11.92 -19.56
C SER A 197 -6.28 -11.81 -18.06
N ILE A 198 -6.51 -10.58 -17.57
CA ILE A 198 -6.82 -10.28 -16.17
C ILE A 198 -8.35 -10.22 -16.04
N ASN A 199 -8.92 -11.12 -15.23
CA ASN A 199 -10.33 -11.05 -14.87
C ASN A 199 -10.53 -9.92 -13.85
N CYS A 200 -11.41 -8.97 -14.13
CA CYS A 200 -11.81 -7.95 -13.16
C CYS A 200 -12.86 -8.55 -12.22
N LEU A 201 -12.43 -9.17 -11.12
CA LEU A 201 -13.34 -9.62 -10.07
C LEU A 201 -13.52 -8.46 -9.10
N PHE A 202 -14.65 -7.75 -9.25
CA PHE A 202 -15.16 -6.92 -8.16
C PHE A 202 -15.69 -7.88 -7.10
N GLN A 203 -14.89 -8.20 -6.08
CA GLN A 203 -15.43 -8.80 -4.87
C GLN A 203 -16.04 -7.68 -4.06
N ASP A 204 -17.38 -7.71 -3.92
CA ASP A 204 -18.03 -7.09 -2.77
C ASP A 204 -17.25 -7.47 -1.51
N TYR A 205 -17.09 -6.49 -0.60
CA TYR A 205 -16.32 -6.54 0.66
C TYR A 205 -16.55 -7.79 1.54
N THR A 206 -17.48 -8.67 1.19
CA THR A 206 -17.86 -9.88 1.92
C THR A 206 -16.99 -11.12 1.61
N VAL A 207 -16.27 -11.19 0.47
CA VAL A 207 -15.62 -12.46 0.03
C VAL A 207 -14.08 -12.39 -0.12
N ALA A 208 -13.45 -11.22 -0.01
CA ALA A 208 -12.01 -11.05 -0.25
C ALA A 208 -11.11 -11.29 0.99
N ARG A 209 -11.40 -12.28 1.84
CA ARG A 209 -10.52 -12.67 2.97
C ARG A 209 -9.48 -13.74 2.62
N CYS A 210 -9.43 -14.19 1.37
CA CYS A 210 -8.45 -15.18 0.95
C CYS A 210 -7.77 -14.69 -0.32
N PHE A 211 -6.44 -14.73 -0.33
CA PHE A 211 -5.50 -14.59 -1.46
C PHE A 211 -4.72 -13.26 -1.59
N PRO A 212 -3.38 -13.34 -1.72
CA PRO A 212 -2.51 -12.20 -1.98
C PRO A 212 -2.52 -11.86 -3.48
N GLY A 213 -2.73 -10.59 -3.85
CA GLY A 213 -2.68 -10.16 -5.25
C GLY A 213 -2.99 -8.68 -5.48
N SER A 214 -2.05 -8.02 -6.19
CA SER A 214 -1.98 -6.67 -6.79
C SER A 214 -2.88 -5.55 -6.26
N SER A 215 -2.33 -4.67 -5.44
CA SER A 215 -3.01 -3.52 -4.84
C SER A 215 -2.88 -2.22 -5.64
N VAL A 216 -3.96 -1.69 -6.18
CA VAL A 216 -4.04 -0.24 -6.45
C VAL A 216 -4.83 0.39 -5.31
N VAL A 217 -4.13 0.90 -4.30
CA VAL A 217 -4.78 1.55 -3.15
C VAL A 217 -5.17 2.97 -3.54
N VAL A 218 -6.45 3.30 -3.56
CA VAL A 218 -6.95 4.66 -3.82
C VAL A 218 -7.48 5.23 -2.52
N PHE A 219 -6.60 5.79 -1.69
CA PHE A 219 -7.02 6.50 -0.47
C PHE A 219 -7.72 7.82 -0.81
N GLU A 220 -9.00 7.97 -0.52
CA GLU A 220 -9.53 9.31 -0.30
C GLU A 220 -8.98 9.82 1.04
N LEU A 221 -8.18 10.89 0.98
CA LEU A 221 -7.56 11.57 2.12
C LEU A 221 -8.56 12.18 3.14
N LEU A 222 -9.85 11.88 3.04
CA LEU A 222 -10.91 12.62 3.76
C LEU A 222 -11.33 12.02 5.12
N LYS A 223 -10.59 11.06 5.70
CA LYS A 223 -10.99 10.52 7.02
C LYS A 223 -9.90 10.31 8.07
N THR A 224 -8.66 10.75 7.84
CA THR A 224 -7.56 10.48 8.79
C THR A 224 -6.91 11.74 9.36
N PHE A 225 -7.67 12.84 9.43
CA PHE A 225 -7.39 13.97 10.32
C PHE A 225 -8.61 14.26 11.18
#